data_AF-A0A0A1TRT3-F1
#
_entry.id   AF-A0A0A1TRT3-F1
#
_cell.length_a   1.000
_cell.length_b   1.000
_cell.length_c   1.000
_cell.angle_alpha   90.00
_cell.angle_beta   90.00
_cell.angle_gamma   90.00
#
_symmetry.space_group_name_H-M   'P 1'
#
loop_
_entity.id
_entity.type
_entity.pdbx_description
1 polymer ?
#
loop_
_entity_poly.entity_id
_entity_poly.type
_entity_poly.pdbx_seq_one_letter_code
_entity_poly.pdbx_strand_id
1 'polypeptide(L)'
;MEHHALSTAALEPVPVQRVALIEPVHYARAAPLLEPFATNPEKPSSIIELSIQIDSHDGFMENLLRSEEPWRVNASKPWRSDALETFVEQLQLGTKLQEALLKGVRREAIEGDVDLYTEQCGQSAEDRAEQWKDVRQDEAIALLLMATSPHIETLRLGTELPANSLLEQYITYGNYGRIPKVLPKLKHVEFFTTSNIFNDPRLYHQFEFMQLMQLVHRLPLLESVKIERATDEHLSFGWFVPRCGNRKRLEITHCDIGSEVIEMLLLIPQELEELVFSSGGLTSIDGSYSTLSIIAVRQALNAHHKTLTTLDLDMEMRMDDIQAGGRDYDHDENYHDGREVYDKPLSWDENDLVFREFWLQDKRASKANHSMIAETLVTHQGTATLRGCSFADYPKLQHLRIGIKSLLGVVMFDWEGEPYNSKEVTKLPPGGPRLVDRLPPSLVTLAIYGYERGHCQDVDEQIDELLRERQTRLPLLEKVEGIETKIKSLGDLFGHIDYGDEDDELWTEEERDWTWI
;
A
#
# COMPACT_ATOMS: atom_id res chain seq x y z
N MET A 1 -19.59 64.52 19.21
CA MET A 1 -18.42 64.59 18.32
C MET A 1 -17.33 63.77 19.00
N GLU A 2 -17.44 62.44 18.89
CA GLU A 2 -16.49 61.50 19.49
C GLU A 2 -15.94 60.63 18.35
N HIS A 3 -14.62 60.74 18.17
CA HIS A 3 -13.84 59.94 17.24
C HIS A 3 -13.66 58.54 17.83
N HIS A 4 -14.25 57.53 17.20
CA HIS A 4 -13.83 56.14 17.41
C HIS A 4 -12.73 55.80 16.40
N ALA A 5 -11.53 55.57 16.93
CA ALA A 5 -10.43 54.94 16.21
C ALA A 5 -10.72 53.44 16.04
N LEU A 6 -10.74 52.98 14.79
CA LEU A 6 -10.73 51.55 14.46
C LEU A 6 -9.32 51.02 14.64
N SER A 7 -9.14 50.16 15.64
CA SER A 7 -7.94 49.35 15.84
C SER A 7 -7.94 48.22 14.81
N THR A 8 -6.99 48.25 13.88
CA THR A 8 -6.63 47.12 13.03
C THR A 8 -5.94 46.06 13.90
N ALA A 9 -6.72 45.12 14.43
CA ALA A 9 -6.17 43.88 14.97
C ALA A 9 -5.66 43.04 13.79
N ALA A 10 -4.36 42.79 13.75
CA ALA A 10 -3.76 41.81 12.86
C ALA A 10 -4.36 40.43 13.22
N LEU A 11 -5.05 39.81 12.27
CA LEU A 11 -5.47 38.42 12.36
C LEU A 11 -4.20 37.56 12.47
N GLU A 12 -4.01 36.87 13.60
CA GLU A 12 -2.99 35.84 13.72
C GLU A 12 -3.24 34.76 12.65
N PRO A 13 -2.21 34.29 11.92
CA PRO A 13 -2.40 33.27 10.90
C PRO A 13 -2.90 31.98 11.55
N VAL A 14 -4.02 31.48 11.05
CA VAL A 14 -4.61 30.19 11.45
C VAL A 14 -3.54 29.10 11.24
N PRO A 15 -3.29 28.22 12.23
CA PRO A 15 -2.31 27.15 12.07
C PRO A 15 -2.73 26.23 10.92
N VAL A 16 -1.88 26.15 9.91
CA VAL A 16 -2.01 25.21 8.80
C VAL A 16 -1.71 23.82 9.36
N GLN A 17 -2.74 23.00 9.54
CA GLN A 17 -2.61 21.63 10.05
C GLN A 17 -2.39 20.60 8.95
N ARG A 18 -2.87 20.89 7.73
CA ARG A 18 -2.90 19.97 6.60
C ARG A 18 -2.45 20.70 5.33
N VAL A 19 -1.59 20.06 4.54
CA VAL A 19 -1.09 20.59 3.26
C VAL A 19 -1.22 19.48 2.22
N ALA A 20 -1.75 19.80 1.04
CA ALA A 20 -1.86 18.86 -0.07
C ALA A 20 -1.07 19.39 -1.28
N LEU A 21 -0.02 18.69 -1.67
CA LEU A 21 0.79 18.97 -2.86
C LEU A 21 0.41 17.95 -3.93
N ILE A 22 -0.67 18.22 -4.65
CA ILE A 22 -1.27 17.27 -5.60
C ILE A 22 -1.24 17.84 -7.00
N GLU A 23 -1.73 19.07 -7.16
CA GLU A 23 -1.75 19.78 -8.43
C GLU A 23 -0.66 20.86 -8.48
N PRO A 24 -0.20 21.29 -9.68
CA PRO A 24 0.80 22.36 -9.82
C PRO A 24 0.45 23.66 -9.07
N VAL A 25 -0.84 23.98 -8.95
CA VAL A 25 -1.31 25.16 -8.19
C VAL A 25 -1.00 25.05 -6.70
N HIS A 26 -0.96 23.84 -6.13
CA HIS A 26 -0.63 23.62 -4.73
C HIS A 26 0.86 23.91 -4.46
N TYR A 27 1.76 23.43 -5.33
CA TYR A 27 3.19 23.72 -5.23
C TYR A 27 3.48 25.23 -5.30
N ALA A 28 2.81 25.94 -6.21
CA ALA A 28 2.92 27.39 -6.33
C ALA A 28 2.44 28.15 -5.06
N ARG A 29 1.44 27.62 -4.35
CA ARG A 29 0.93 28.19 -3.09
C ARG A 29 1.79 27.81 -1.88
N ALA A 30 2.37 26.62 -1.89
CA ALA A 30 3.23 26.10 -0.84
C ALA A 30 4.60 26.77 -0.82
N ALA A 31 5.17 27.10 -1.98
CA ALA A 31 6.50 27.73 -2.07
C ALA A 31 6.64 28.94 -1.14
N PRO A 32 5.79 30.00 -1.18
CA PRO A 32 5.89 31.14 -0.27
C PRO A 32 5.94 30.81 1.24
N LEU A 33 5.52 29.62 1.67
CA LEU A 33 5.53 29.20 3.07
C LEU A 33 6.93 28.80 3.58
N LEU A 34 7.84 28.28 2.74
CA LEU A 34 9.08 27.71 3.28
C LEU A 34 10.08 28.76 3.74
N GLU A 35 10.10 29.97 3.16
CA GLU A 35 11.03 31.01 3.62
C GLU A 35 10.73 31.45 5.07
N PRO A 36 9.46 31.72 5.44
CA PRO A 36 9.07 31.85 6.85
C PRO A 36 9.40 30.62 7.71
N PHE A 37 9.32 29.40 7.18
CA PHE A 37 9.60 28.18 7.95
C PHE A 37 11.10 27.96 8.18
N ALA A 38 11.93 28.25 7.17
CA ALA A 38 13.38 28.18 7.26
C ALA A 38 13.94 29.23 8.24
N THR A 39 13.30 30.40 8.32
CA THR A 39 13.71 31.48 9.22
C THR A 39 13.08 31.41 10.61
N ASN A 40 11.95 30.71 10.77
CA ASN A 40 11.27 30.51 12.05
C ASN A 40 10.76 29.07 12.21
N PRO A 41 11.56 28.18 12.82
CA PRO A 41 11.25 26.75 12.94
C PRO A 41 10.07 26.42 13.87
N GLU A 42 9.54 27.38 14.65
CA GLU A 42 8.35 27.14 15.47
C GLU A 42 7.05 27.17 14.65
N LYS A 43 7.01 27.92 13.54
CA LYS A 43 5.83 28.01 12.65
C LYS A 43 5.46 26.71 11.93
N PRO A 44 6.39 25.96 11.30
CA PRO A 44 6.07 24.72 10.59
C PRO A 44 5.66 23.56 11.52
N SER A 45 5.83 23.72 12.83
CA SER A 45 5.39 22.75 13.83
C SER A 45 3.87 22.58 13.88
N SER A 46 3.08 23.41 13.16
CA SER A 46 1.64 23.25 13.05
C SER A 46 1.20 22.19 12.04
N ILE A 47 2.05 21.82 11.07
CA ILE A 47 1.70 20.85 10.02
C ILE A 47 1.77 19.45 10.60
N ILE A 48 0.64 18.74 10.54
CA ILE A 48 0.45 17.38 11.09
C ILE A 48 0.20 16.38 9.96
N GLU A 49 -0.36 16.84 8.84
CA GLU A 49 -0.74 16.01 7.70
C GLU A 49 -0.21 16.61 6.41
N LEU A 50 0.47 15.78 5.62
CA LEU A 50 1.04 16.17 4.34
C LEU A 50 0.67 15.12 3.29
N SER A 51 0.09 15.57 2.18
CA SER A 51 -0.17 14.72 1.02
C SER A 51 0.71 15.20 -0.14
N ILE A 52 1.38 14.29 -0.83
CA ILE A 52 2.32 14.60 -1.91
C ILE A 52 2.05 13.67 -3.08
N GLN A 53 1.80 14.22 -4.26
CA GLN A 53 1.83 13.56 -5.56
C GLN A 53 2.74 14.38 -6.45
N ILE A 54 3.80 13.77 -6.95
CA ILE A 54 4.68 14.36 -7.95
C ILE A 54 4.30 13.68 -9.26
N ASP A 55 3.76 14.43 -10.22
CA ASP A 55 3.41 13.85 -11.52
C ASP A 55 4.70 13.46 -12.25
N SER A 56 4.99 12.16 -12.24
CA SER A 56 6.02 11.60 -13.10
C SER A 56 5.52 11.67 -14.54
N HIS A 57 6.39 12.09 -15.48
CA HIS A 57 6.03 12.23 -16.89
C HIS A 57 5.81 10.88 -17.60
N ASP A 58 5.79 9.75 -16.87
CA ASP A 58 5.56 8.40 -17.38
C ASP A 58 4.10 8.15 -17.80
N GLY A 59 3.23 9.15 -17.66
CA GLY A 59 1.98 9.31 -18.43
C GLY A 59 2.22 9.47 -19.95
N PHE A 60 3.01 8.60 -20.56
CA PHE A 60 3.26 8.51 -22.00
C PHE A 60 1.93 8.53 -22.80
N MET A 61 0.89 7.90 -22.27
CA MET A 61 -0.45 7.88 -22.85
C MET A 61 -1.28 9.14 -22.53
N GLU A 62 -1.13 9.73 -21.34
CA GLU A 62 -1.79 10.98 -20.97
C GLU A 62 -1.39 12.13 -21.89
N ASN A 63 -0.09 12.26 -22.17
CA ASN A 63 0.45 13.31 -23.03
C ASN A 63 0.09 13.11 -24.52
N LEU A 64 -0.18 11.88 -24.95
CA LEU A 64 -0.62 11.57 -26.31
C LEU A 64 -2.12 11.88 -26.51
N LEU A 65 -2.94 11.70 -25.46
CA LEU A 65 -4.39 11.90 -25.50
C LEU A 65 -4.83 13.33 -25.14
N ARG A 66 -4.06 14.06 -24.31
CA ARG A 66 -4.30 15.47 -24.00
C ARG A 66 -3.70 16.38 -25.08
N SER A 67 -4.27 16.35 -26.29
CA SER A 67 -3.78 17.18 -27.40
C SER A 67 -4.13 18.68 -27.31
N GLU A 68 -4.83 19.17 -26.27
CA GLU A 68 -5.39 20.53 -26.31
C GLU A 68 -5.26 21.43 -25.07
N GLU A 69 -4.66 21.04 -23.94
CA GLU A 69 -4.55 21.95 -22.77
C GLU A 69 -3.10 22.29 -22.38
N PRO A 70 -2.71 23.58 -22.39
CA PRO A 70 -1.42 24.01 -21.90
C PRO A 70 -1.45 24.04 -20.37
N TRP A 71 -1.07 22.93 -19.74
CA TRP A 71 -0.79 22.81 -18.31
C TRP A 71 0.36 23.70 -17.80
N ARG A 72 0.90 24.58 -18.66
CA ARG A 72 1.80 25.68 -18.30
C ARG A 72 1.05 26.71 -17.44
N VAL A 73 0.72 26.36 -16.21
CA VAL A 73 0.59 27.38 -15.18
C VAL A 73 1.96 28.03 -15.11
N ASN A 74 2.02 29.32 -15.43
CA ASN A 74 3.21 30.17 -15.42
C ASN A 74 3.89 30.13 -14.03
N ALA A 75 4.63 29.06 -13.69
CA ALA A 75 5.62 29.02 -12.62
C ALA A 75 6.84 29.86 -13.05
N SER A 76 6.58 31.12 -13.38
CA SER A 76 7.44 31.94 -14.23
C SER A 76 8.58 32.62 -13.47
N LYS A 77 8.85 32.25 -12.21
CA LYS A 77 10.04 32.73 -11.49
C LYS A 77 10.62 31.67 -10.56
N PRO A 78 11.95 31.45 -10.60
CA PRO A 78 12.64 30.72 -9.53
C PRO A 78 12.34 31.42 -8.21
N TRP A 79 11.83 30.65 -7.25
CA TRP A 79 11.65 31.13 -5.90
C TRP A 79 12.96 30.91 -5.14
N ARG A 80 13.87 31.87 -5.31
CA ARG A 80 15.18 31.88 -4.70
C ARG A 80 15.16 32.74 -3.44
N SER A 81 15.58 32.17 -2.32
CA SER A 81 15.86 32.90 -1.08
C SER A 81 17.18 32.40 -0.49
N ASP A 82 18.08 33.34 -0.14
CA ASP A 82 19.35 33.02 0.52
C ASP A 82 19.13 32.26 1.84
N ALA A 83 17.99 32.48 2.50
CA ALA A 83 17.60 31.77 3.72
C ALA A 83 17.35 30.27 3.45
N LEU A 84 16.74 29.93 2.32
CA LEU A 84 16.49 28.54 1.93
C LEU A 84 17.77 27.83 1.54
N GLU A 85 18.64 28.49 0.77
CA GLU A 85 19.95 27.91 0.42
C GLU A 85 20.76 27.63 1.69
N THR A 86 20.79 28.57 2.63
CA THR A 86 21.44 28.40 3.93
C THR A 86 20.81 27.25 4.74
N PHE A 87 19.48 27.10 4.70
CA PHE A 87 18.78 26.01 5.38
C PHE A 87 19.12 24.65 4.76
N VAL A 88 19.14 24.55 3.43
CA VAL A 88 19.53 23.33 2.71
C VAL A 88 20.94 22.89 3.11
N GLU A 89 21.87 23.82 3.26
CA GLU A 89 23.22 23.52 3.74
C GLU A 89 23.27 22.97 5.17
N GLN A 90 22.27 23.27 6.00
CA GLN A 90 22.18 22.78 7.38
C GLN A 90 21.54 21.40 7.50
N LEU A 91 20.84 20.91 6.47
CA LEU A 91 20.11 19.63 6.48
C LEU A 91 21.03 18.39 6.47
N GLN A 92 22.32 18.54 6.20
CA GLN A 92 23.31 17.45 6.21
C GLN A 92 22.91 16.26 5.29
N LEU A 93 22.35 16.56 4.11
CA LEU A 93 21.82 15.57 3.17
C LEU A 93 22.91 14.74 2.43
N GLY A 94 24.18 15.11 2.60
CA GLY A 94 25.29 14.63 1.79
C GLY A 94 25.40 15.39 0.46
N THR A 95 26.61 15.41 -0.13
CA THR A 95 26.95 16.33 -1.23
C THR A 95 26.03 16.21 -2.44
N LYS A 96 25.70 14.98 -2.88
CA LYS A 96 24.89 14.73 -4.08
C LYS A 96 23.44 15.18 -3.92
N LEU A 97 22.78 14.75 -2.83
CA LEU A 97 21.37 15.10 -2.56
C LEU A 97 21.21 16.59 -2.26
N GLN A 98 22.17 17.18 -1.54
CA GLN A 98 22.19 18.61 -1.25
C GLN A 98 22.37 19.45 -2.53
N GLU A 99 23.28 19.07 -3.43
CA GLU A 99 23.46 19.75 -4.71
C GLU A 99 22.20 19.67 -5.58
N ALA A 100 21.60 18.49 -5.67
CA ALA A 100 20.38 18.29 -6.46
C ALA A 100 19.19 19.09 -5.88
N LEU A 101 19.06 19.16 -4.55
CA LEU A 101 18.05 19.99 -3.89
C LEU A 101 18.29 21.49 -4.15
N LEU A 102 19.54 21.98 -4.10
CA LEU A 102 19.87 23.36 -4.43
C LEU A 102 19.53 23.70 -5.89
N LYS A 103 19.78 22.77 -6.83
CA LYS A 103 19.40 22.95 -8.24
C LYS A 103 17.88 23.02 -8.40
N GLY A 104 17.12 22.18 -7.68
CA GLY A 104 15.65 22.26 -7.65
C GLY A 104 15.15 23.62 -7.13
N VAL A 105 15.70 24.12 -6.02
CA VAL A 105 15.38 25.47 -5.49
C VAL A 105 15.69 26.58 -6.50
N ARG A 106 16.79 26.45 -7.24
CA ARG A 106 17.22 27.43 -8.25
C ARG A 106 16.52 27.25 -9.61
N ARG A 107 15.73 26.19 -9.78
CA ARG A 107 15.12 25.78 -11.05
C ARG A 107 16.19 25.61 -12.15
N GLU A 108 17.28 24.94 -11.80
CA GLU A 108 18.41 24.63 -12.67
C GLU A 108 18.31 23.19 -13.20
N ALA A 109 18.79 22.95 -14.43
CA ALA A 109 18.86 21.61 -15.00
C ALA A 109 20.01 20.79 -14.38
N ILE A 110 19.84 19.48 -14.28
CA ILE A 110 20.88 18.53 -13.90
C ILE A 110 21.34 17.75 -15.14
N GLU A 111 22.65 17.56 -15.29
CA GLU A 111 23.23 16.76 -16.37
C GLU A 111 22.77 15.29 -16.21
N GLY A 112 22.15 14.72 -17.26
CA GLY A 112 21.63 13.34 -17.26
C GLY A 112 20.12 13.18 -17.04
N ASP A 113 19.38 14.23 -16.67
CA ASP A 113 17.92 14.18 -16.47
C ASP A 113 17.12 13.92 -17.77
N VAL A 114 17.74 14.06 -18.95
CA VAL A 114 17.07 14.01 -20.26
C VAL A 114 17.20 12.63 -20.94
N ASP A 115 17.98 11.71 -20.39
CA ASP A 115 18.47 10.54 -21.16
C ASP A 115 17.68 9.23 -21.00
N LEU A 116 16.74 9.11 -20.05
CA LEU A 116 16.21 7.78 -19.70
C LEU A 116 14.95 7.31 -20.43
N TYR A 117 14.16 8.18 -21.05
CA TYR A 117 13.06 7.77 -21.93
C TYR A 117 12.83 8.85 -22.99
N THR A 118 12.42 8.42 -24.20
CA THR A 118 11.81 9.22 -25.29
C THR A 118 12.70 9.71 -26.47
N GLU A 119 12.82 8.87 -27.50
CA GLU A 119 12.87 9.32 -28.90
C GLU A 119 11.45 9.43 -29.53
N GLN A 120 10.37 9.08 -28.79
CA GLN A 120 9.05 8.81 -29.37
C GLN A 120 7.99 9.94 -29.22
N CYS A 121 8.24 11.03 -28.49
CA CYS A 121 7.18 11.98 -28.12
C CYS A 121 7.03 13.23 -29.01
N GLY A 122 7.85 13.42 -30.05
CA GLY A 122 7.74 14.58 -30.95
C GLY A 122 7.97 15.97 -30.30
N GLN A 123 8.17 16.04 -28.98
CA GLN A 123 8.51 17.24 -28.23
C GLN A 123 9.97 17.63 -28.45
N SER A 124 10.26 18.94 -28.42
CA SER A 124 11.64 19.42 -28.52
C SER A 124 12.44 19.04 -27.28
N ALA A 125 13.76 18.90 -27.41
CA ALA A 125 14.65 18.68 -26.26
C ALA A 125 14.59 19.85 -25.25
N GLU A 126 14.30 21.07 -25.74
CA GLU A 126 14.20 22.27 -24.91
C GLU A 126 12.94 22.26 -24.04
N ASP A 127 11.78 21.88 -24.61
CA ASP A 127 10.54 21.76 -23.84
C ASP A 127 10.70 20.71 -22.74
N ARG A 128 11.27 19.53 -23.06
CA ARG A 128 11.53 18.48 -22.07
C ARG A 128 12.45 18.94 -20.94
N ALA A 129 13.54 19.63 -21.28
CA ALA A 129 14.46 20.16 -20.29
C ALA A 129 13.81 21.21 -19.37
N GLU A 130 12.82 21.97 -19.86
CA GLU A 130 12.08 22.92 -19.04
C GLU A 130 11.11 22.22 -18.08
N GLN A 131 10.44 21.16 -18.54
CA GLN A 131 9.52 20.36 -17.74
C GLN A 131 10.22 19.65 -16.57
N TRP A 132 11.39 19.05 -16.83
CA TRP A 132 12.19 18.44 -15.76
C TRP A 132 12.60 19.42 -14.67
N LYS A 133 12.81 20.71 -15.00
CA LYS A 133 13.08 21.73 -13.97
C LYS A 133 11.87 21.97 -13.07
N ASP A 134 10.66 21.92 -13.62
CA ASP A 134 9.43 22.11 -12.86
C ASP A 134 9.22 20.92 -11.90
N VAL A 135 9.35 19.67 -12.38
CA VAL A 135 9.30 18.46 -11.53
C VAL A 135 10.32 18.53 -10.39
N ARG A 136 11.57 18.92 -10.69
CA ARG A 136 12.63 19.07 -9.68
C ARG A 136 12.32 20.17 -8.66
N GLN A 137 11.66 21.25 -9.10
CA GLN A 137 11.24 22.32 -8.21
C GLN A 137 10.12 21.84 -7.27
N ASP A 138 9.16 21.08 -7.79
CA ASP A 138 8.06 20.51 -7.01
C ASP A 138 8.59 19.49 -5.97
N GLU A 139 9.51 18.61 -6.37
CA GLU A 139 10.24 17.71 -5.47
C GLU A 139 10.97 18.48 -4.36
N ALA A 140 11.64 19.59 -4.71
CA ALA A 140 12.35 20.42 -3.75
C ALA A 140 11.41 21.08 -2.73
N ILE A 141 10.25 21.58 -3.18
CA ILE A 141 9.22 22.16 -2.31
C ILE A 141 8.70 21.09 -1.34
N ALA A 142 8.34 19.91 -1.84
CA ALA A 142 7.86 18.80 -1.03
C ALA A 142 8.87 18.35 0.03
N LEU A 143 10.14 18.17 -0.37
CA LEU A 143 11.22 17.78 0.53
C LEU A 143 11.45 18.85 1.61
N LEU A 144 11.52 20.13 1.23
CA LEU A 144 11.70 21.23 2.18
C LEU A 144 10.53 21.36 3.15
N LEU A 145 9.29 21.11 2.71
CA LEU A 145 8.14 21.08 3.60
C LEU A 145 8.28 19.97 4.65
N MET A 146 8.65 18.76 4.25
CA MET A 146 8.90 17.67 5.20
C MET A 146 10.07 17.98 6.16
N ALA A 147 11.16 18.54 5.64
CA ALA A 147 12.35 18.85 6.43
C ALA A 147 12.11 19.98 7.44
N THR A 148 11.27 20.95 7.11
CA THR A 148 10.90 22.05 8.00
C THR A 148 9.80 21.68 9.00
N SER A 149 9.04 20.61 8.76
CA SER A 149 7.83 20.25 9.54
C SER A 149 8.03 18.97 10.38
N PRO A 150 8.67 19.05 11.56
CA PRO A 150 9.00 17.87 12.37
C PRO A 150 7.79 17.23 13.09
N HIS A 151 6.58 17.73 12.89
CA HIS A 151 5.36 17.27 13.58
C HIS A 151 4.37 16.55 12.67
N ILE A 152 4.77 16.25 11.44
CA ILE A 152 3.99 15.40 10.54
C ILE A 152 3.78 14.04 11.21
N GLU A 153 2.52 13.69 11.43
CA GLU A 153 2.07 12.39 11.95
C GLU A 153 1.48 11.52 10.84
N THR A 154 0.91 12.14 9.80
CA THR A 154 0.31 11.45 8.64
C THR A 154 0.94 11.93 7.34
N LEU A 155 1.45 11.00 6.54
CA LEU A 155 1.98 11.25 5.20
C LEU A 155 1.18 10.44 4.17
N ARG A 156 0.61 11.12 3.18
CA ARG A 156 0.08 10.47 1.98
C ARG A 156 1.06 10.67 0.85
N LEU A 157 1.46 9.57 0.22
CA LEU A 157 2.48 9.59 -0.82
C LEU A 157 1.96 8.95 -2.11
N GLY A 158 2.03 9.73 -3.18
CA GLY A 158 1.86 9.29 -4.55
C GLY A 158 2.82 8.18 -4.90
N THR A 159 2.36 7.16 -5.60
CA THR A 159 3.20 6.00 -5.95
C THR A 159 4.07 6.21 -7.18
N GLU A 160 3.76 7.20 -8.00
CA GLU A 160 4.51 7.56 -9.21
C GLU A 160 5.72 8.45 -8.88
N LEU A 161 6.59 8.01 -7.97
CA LEU A 161 7.84 8.73 -7.73
C LEU A 161 8.83 8.38 -8.84
N PRO A 162 9.40 9.38 -9.55
CA PRO A 162 10.47 9.11 -10.50
C PRO A 162 11.60 8.34 -9.81
N ALA A 163 12.11 7.30 -10.46
CA ALA A 163 13.19 6.49 -9.91
C ALA A 163 14.40 7.37 -9.58
N ASN A 164 14.93 7.25 -8.37
CA ASN A 164 15.98 8.10 -7.82
C ASN A 164 15.57 9.59 -7.68
N SER A 165 14.30 9.90 -7.50
CA SER A 165 13.82 11.26 -7.18
C SER A 165 14.46 11.81 -5.89
N LEU A 166 14.47 13.14 -5.74
CA LEU A 166 14.93 13.78 -4.50
C LEU A 166 14.12 13.30 -3.29
N LEU A 167 12.81 13.13 -3.49
CA LEU A 167 11.86 12.74 -2.45
C LEU A 167 12.10 11.30 -1.99
N GLU A 168 12.21 10.36 -2.93
CA GLU A 168 12.52 8.97 -2.66
C GLU A 168 13.83 8.82 -1.90
N GLN A 169 14.90 9.50 -2.35
CA GLN A 169 16.21 9.46 -1.70
C GLN A 169 16.16 10.03 -0.27
N TYR A 170 15.50 11.17 -0.06
CA TYR A 170 15.40 11.80 1.25
C TYR A 170 14.69 10.90 2.28
N ILE A 171 13.53 10.34 1.89
CA ILE A 171 12.74 9.48 2.77
C ILE A 171 13.50 8.17 3.05
N THR A 172 14.03 7.53 2.00
CA THR A 172 14.81 6.29 2.12
C THR A 172 16.04 6.48 3.01
N TYR A 173 16.85 7.51 2.75
CA TYR A 173 18.06 7.77 3.54
C TYR A 173 17.73 8.15 4.99
N GLY A 174 16.60 8.81 5.22
CA GLY A 174 16.03 9.01 6.55
C GLY A 174 15.67 7.70 7.26
N ASN A 175 14.96 6.82 6.56
CA ASN A 175 14.52 5.51 7.07
C ASN A 175 15.71 4.61 7.46
N TYR A 176 16.82 4.69 6.73
CA TYR A 176 18.07 3.98 7.03
C TYR A 176 19.08 4.77 7.88
N GLY A 177 18.65 5.90 8.46
CA GLY A 177 19.45 6.69 9.41
C GLY A 177 20.68 7.38 8.83
N ARG A 178 20.79 7.48 7.50
CA ARG A 178 21.83 8.28 6.82
C ARG A 178 21.57 9.78 6.96
N ILE A 179 20.30 10.18 7.03
CA ILE A 179 19.88 11.54 7.33
C ILE A 179 19.20 11.53 8.72
N PRO A 180 19.71 12.29 9.70
CA PRO A 180 19.13 12.28 11.03
C PRO A 180 17.78 13.01 11.06
N LYS A 181 16.86 12.54 11.91
CA LYS A 181 15.58 13.21 12.24
C LYS A 181 14.62 13.43 11.07
N VAL A 182 14.66 12.59 10.04
CA VAL A 182 13.62 12.58 9.00
C VAL A 182 12.31 12.07 9.60
N LEU A 183 11.24 12.86 9.48
CA LEU A 183 9.87 12.49 9.86
C LEU A 183 9.75 11.82 11.25
N PRO A 184 10.25 12.49 12.32
CA PRO A 184 10.47 11.84 13.62
C PRO A 184 9.20 11.49 14.38
N LYS A 185 8.04 12.02 13.96
CA LYS A 185 6.72 11.80 14.56
C LYS A 185 5.74 11.05 13.64
N LEU A 186 6.20 10.58 12.49
CA LEU A 186 5.33 9.93 11.52
C LEU A 186 4.79 8.60 12.07
N LYS A 187 3.47 8.47 12.08
CA LYS A 187 2.72 7.29 12.55
C LYS A 187 1.95 6.62 11.44
N HIS A 188 1.41 7.39 10.50
CA HIS A 188 0.50 6.89 9.48
C HIS A 188 1.02 7.22 8.09
N VAL A 189 1.12 6.20 7.25
CA VAL A 189 1.47 6.35 5.84
C VAL A 189 0.35 5.79 4.99
N GLU A 190 -0.04 6.53 3.96
CA GLU A 190 -0.99 6.07 2.95
C GLU A 190 -0.35 6.20 1.58
N PHE A 191 -0.29 5.10 0.84
CA PHE A 191 0.11 5.11 -0.56
C PHE A 191 -1.14 5.22 -1.42
N PHE A 192 -1.15 6.19 -2.33
CA PHE A 192 -2.27 6.46 -3.22
C PHE A 192 -1.76 6.90 -4.58
N THR A 193 -2.67 7.05 -5.52
CA THR A 193 -2.40 7.67 -6.81
C THR A 193 -3.65 8.38 -7.28
N THR A 194 -3.46 9.41 -8.10
CA THR A 194 -4.53 10.21 -8.72
C THR A 194 -4.78 9.83 -10.18
N SER A 195 -3.93 8.99 -10.77
CA SER A 195 -3.95 8.66 -12.20
C SER A 195 -3.51 7.21 -12.45
N ASN A 196 -4.08 6.58 -13.47
CA ASN A 196 -3.50 5.38 -14.10
C ASN A 196 -3.20 5.70 -15.57
N ILE A 197 -2.59 4.76 -16.27
CA ILE A 197 -2.18 4.88 -17.69
C ILE A 197 -3.34 5.33 -18.59
N PHE A 198 -4.59 5.05 -18.21
CA PHE A 198 -5.80 5.42 -18.96
C PHE A 198 -6.63 6.53 -18.31
N ASN A 199 -6.20 7.05 -17.15
CA ASN A 199 -6.96 7.93 -16.25
C ASN A 199 -8.40 7.45 -16.01
N ASP A 200 -8.58 6.14 -15.92
CA ASP A 200 -9.88 5.50 -15.79
C ASP A 200 -10.08 5.03 -14.35
N PRO A 201 -10.98 5.65 -13.56
CA PRO A 201 -11.14 5.32 -12.15
C PRO A 201 -11.59 3.87 -11.91
N ARG A 202 -12.03 3.15 -12.94
CA ARG A 202 -12.42 1.73 -12.89
C ARG A 202 -11.25 0.77 -12.81
N LEU A 203 -10.03 1.22 -13.15
CA LEU A 203 -8.84 0.38 -13.24
C LEU A 203 -8.03 0.39 -11.94
N TYR A 204 -7.40 -0.75 -11.62
CA TYR A 204 -6.33 -0.78 -10.63
C TYR A 204 -5.10 0.02 -11.08
N HIS A 205 -4.29 0.39 -10.10
CA HIS A 205 -3.03 1.09 -10.31
C HIS A 205 -1.85 0.19 -9.97
N GLN A 206 -0.84 0.20 -10.83
CA GLN A 206 0.36 -0.63 -10.65
C GLN A 206 1.25 -0.06 -9.54
N PHE A 207 1.58 -0.88 -8.54
CA PHE A 207 2.34 -0.45 -7.35
C PHE A 207 3.62 -1.26 -7.18
N GLU A 208 4.76 -0.57 -7.10
CA GLU A 208 6.04 -1.15 -6.68
C GLU A 208 6.09 -1.35 -5.16
N PHE A 209 5.27 -2.27 -4.64
CA PHE A 209 5.03 -2.46 -3.20
C PHE A 209 6.29 -2.52 -2.37
N MET A 210 7.30 -3.24 -2.84
CA MET A 210 8.54 -3.43 -2.11
C MET A 210 9.35 -2.15 -2.03
N GLN A 211 9.42 -1.38 -3.12
CA GLN A 211 10.09 -0.07 -3.13
C GLN A 211 9.37 0.90 -2.18
N LEU A 212 8.03 0.95 -2.23
CA LEU A 212 7.22 1.78 -1.33
C LEU A 212 7.45 1.41 0.15
N MET A 213 7.54 0.13 0.49
CA MET A 213 7.86 -0.29 1.86
C MET A 213 9.28 0.11 2.28
N GLN A 214 10.25 0.13 1.37
CA GLN A 214 11.63 0.57 1.67
C GLN A 214 11.69 2.03 2.12
N LEU A 215 10.74 2.86 1.69
CA LEU A 215 10.65 4.26 2.11
C LEU A 215 10.41 4.40 3.62
N VAL A 216 9.57 3.56 4.23
CA VAL A 216 9.00 3.87 5.55
C VAL A 216 9.14 2.79 6.62
N HIS A 217 9.44 1.54 6.26
CA HIS A 217 9.25 0.41 7.17
C HIS A 217 10.06 0.45 8.50
N ARG A 218 11.18 1.18 8.56
CA ARG A 218 12.06 1.28 9.76
C ARG A 218 11.82 2.56 10.56
N LEU A 219 10.93 3.44 10.12
CA LEU A 219 10.62 4.66 10.85
C LEU A 219 10.15 4.29 12.26
N PRO A 220 10.70 4.92 13.31
CA PRO A 220 10.62 4.39 14.68
C PRO A 220 9.22 4.46 15.30
N LEU A 221 8.39 5.40 14.85
CA LEU A 221 7.03 5.60 15.36
C LEU A 221 5.95 5.19 14.34
N LEU A 222 6.33 4.54 13.23
CA LEU A 222 5.36 4.10 12.24
C LEU A 222 4.43 3.05 12.85
N GLU A 223 3.13 3.36 12.87
CA GLU A 223 2.09 2.51 13.43
C GLU A 223 1.26 1.85 12.33
N SER A 224 0.87 2.60 11.29
CA SER A 224 -0.01 2.09 10.23
C SER A 224 0.47 2.42 8.82
N VAL A 225 0.20 1.50 7.90
CA VAL A 225 0.33 1.68 6.45
C VAL A 225 -1.00 1.34 5.79
N LYS A 226 -1.48 2.23 4.92
CA LYS A 226 -2.66 2.04 4.07
C LYS A 226 -2.27 1.99 2.59
N ILE A 227 -2.84 1.04 1.87
CA ILE A 227 -2.73 0.86 0.42
C ILE A 227 -4.12 0.57 -0.12
N GLU A 228 -4.49 1.19 -1.24
CA GLU A 228 -5.82 1.02 -1.83
C GLU A 228 -5.73 1.07 -3.35
N ARG A 229 -6.59 0.31 -4.06
CA ARG A 229 -6.67 0.29 -5.54
C ARG A 229 -5.41 -0.18 -6.26
N ALA A 230 -4.59 -0.97 -5.59
CA ALA A 230 -3.29 -1.39 -6.11
C ALA A 230 -3.32 -2.77 -6.79
N THR A 231 -2.50 -2.94 -7.83
CA THR A 231 -2.19 -4.21 -8.48
C THR A 231 -0.67 -4.44 -8.58
N ASP A 232 -0.25 -5.71 -8.55
CA ASP A 232 1.14 -6.16 -8.80
C ASP A 232 1.38 -6.60 -10.26
N GLU A 233 0.39 -6.42 -11.13
CA GLU A 233 0.42 -6.75 -12.57
C GLU A 233 1.72 -6.23 -13.23
N HIS A 234 2.38 -7.10 -14.00
CA HIS A 234 3.60 -6.82 -14.78
C HIS A 234 4.85 -6.35 -14.02
N LEU A 235 4.88 -6.40 -12.69
CA LEU A 235 6.07 -6.00 -11.92
C LEU A 235 7.00 -7.16 -11.61
N SER A 236 8.31 -6.88 -11.64
CA SER A 236 9.32 -7.82 -11.17
C SER A 236 9.20 -7.99 -9.67
N PHE A 237 9.02 -9.22 -9.20
CA PHE A 237 8.99 -9.53 -7.78
C PHE A 237 10.31 -9.15 -7.10
N GLY A 238 10.28 -8.07 -6.31
CA GLY A 238 11.37 -7.68 -5.43
C GLY A 238 11.33 -8.48 -4.13
N TRP A 239 12.48 -8.99 -3.67
CA TRP A 239 12.56 -9.64 -2.36
C TRP A 239 12.69 -8.60 -1.24
N PHE A 240 12.00 -8.82 -0.11
CA PHE A 240 12.12 -8.01 1.11
C PHE A 240 12.56 -8.87 2.30
N VAL A 241 13.35 -8.31 3.21
CA VAL A 241 13.72 -9.03 4.43
C VAL A 241 12.53 -9.13 5.38
N PRO A 242 12.09 -10.33 5.82
CA PRO A 242 10.97 -10.44 6.74
C PRO A 242 11.32 -9.93 8.15
N ARG A 243 10.29 -9.55 8.91
CA ARG A 243 10.33 -9.11 10.31
C ARG A 243 11.36 -8.01 10.59
N CYS A 244 11.51 -7.05 9.69
CA CYS A 244 12.43 -5.93 9.84
C CYS A 244 11.70 -4.58 10.10
N GLY A 245 10.40 -4.48 9.82
CA GLY A 245 9.63 -3.24 9.95
C GLY A 245 8.96 -3.03 11.31
N ASN A 246 8.69 -1.78 11.67
CA ASN A 246 8.12 -1.39 12.98
C ASN A 246 6.59 -1.31 13.03
N ARG A 247 5.92 -1.27 11.88
CA ARG A 247 4.46 -1.08 11.80
C ARG A 247 3.67 -2.19 12.50
N LYS A 248 2.49 -1.83 12.99
CA LYS A 248 1.58 -2.73 13.72
C LYS A 248 0.23 -2.91 13.03
N ARG A 249 -0.16 -1.96 12.19
CA ARG A 249 -1.40 -2.00 11.41
C ARG A 249 -1.09 -1.96 9.92
N LEU A 250 -1.79 -2.81 9.17
CA LEU A 250 -1.74 -2.84 7.72
C LEU A 250 -3.17 -2.85 7.17
N GLU A 251 -3.45 -1.94 6.25
CA GLU A 251 -4.74 -1.83 5.57
C GLU A 251 -4.47 -1.85 4.07
N ILE A 252 -4.92 -2.91 3.40
CA ILE A 252 -4.77 -3.12 1.97
C ILE A 252 -6.17 -3.42 1.43
N THR A 253 -6.81 -2.45 0.80
CA THR A 253 -8.21 -2.54 0.43
C THR A 253 -8.43 -2.35 -1.06
N HIS A 254 -9.40 -3.09 -1.60
CA HIS A 254 -9.75 -3.02 -3.02
C HIS A 254 -8.52 -3.22 -3.91
N CYS A 255 -7.80 -4.33 -3.71
CA CYS A 255 -6.55 -4.63 -4.41
C CYS A 255 -6.65 -5.91 -5.27
N ASP A 256 -5.78 -5.99 -6.27
CA ASP A 256 -5.54 -7.17 -7.10
C ASP A 256 -4.08 -7.57 -6.98
N ILE A 257 -3.73 -8.25 -5.90
CA ILE A 257 -2.34 -8.63 -5.61
C ILE A 257 -2.18 -10.13 -5.48
N GLY A 258 -1.09 -10.66 -6.04
CA GLY A 258 -0.74 -12.07 -5.98
C GLY A 258 -0.36 -12.53 -4.58
N SER A 259 -0.40 -13.85 -4.40
CA SER A 259 -0.07 -14.53 -3.14
C SER A 259 1.33 -14.16 -2.64
N GLU A 260 2.29 -14.08 -3.54
CA GLU A 260 3.70 -13.78 -3.24
C GLU A 260 3.85 -12.37 -2.67
N VAL A 261 3.16 -11.37 -3.24
CA VAL A 261 3.25 -9.98 -2.79
C VAL A 261 2.57 -9.79 -1.44
N ILE A 262 1.36 -10.31 -1.25
CA ILE A 262 0.67 -10.20 0.05
C ILE A 262 1.41 -10.93 1.16
N GLU A 263 1.96 -12.13 0.91
CA GLU A 263 2.77 -12.84 1.89
C GLU A 263 3.94 -11.98 2.36
N MET A 264 4.67 -11.38 1.43
CA MET A 264 5.80 -10.50 1.75
C MET A 264 5.35 -9.27 2.54
N LEU A 265 4.27 -8.61 2.13
CA LEU A 265 3.70 -7.46 2.85
C LEU A 265 3.30 -7.82 4.29
N LEU A 266 2.76 -9.02 4.51
CA LEU A 266 2.42 -9.54 5.84
C LEU A 266 3.66 -9.92 6.64
N LEU A 267 4.76 -10.32 6.01
CA LEU A 267 5.98 -10.75 6.70
C LEU A 267 6.94 -9.61 7.05
N ILE A 268 6.89 -8.44 6.40
CA ILE A 268 7.78 -7.30 6.72
C ILE A 268 7.67 -6.82 8.18
N PRO A 269 6.47 -6.64 8.79
CA PRO A 269 6.33 -6.19 10.17
C PRO A 269 7.00 -7.15 11.15
N GLN A 270 7.61 -6.62 12.21
CA GLN A 270 8.10 -7.44 13.31
C GLN A 270 6.95 -8.09 14.10
N GLU A 271 5.89 -7.32 14.34
CA GLU A 271 4.72 -7.71 15.14
C GLU A 271 3.48 -7.02 14.56
N LEU A 272 2.67 -7.76 13.79
CA LEU A 272 1.40 -7.26 13.27
C LEU A 272 0.30 -7.45 14.33
N GLU A 273 -0.44 -6.39 14.62
CA GLU A 273 -1.55 -6.36 15.59
C GLU A 273 -2.92 -6.22 14.91
N GLU A 274 -2.98 -5.50 13.78
CA GLU A 274 -4.20 -5.26 13.01
C GLU A 274 -3.97 -5.46 11.51
N LEU A 275 -4.82 -6.25 10.87
CA LEU A 275 -4.86 -6.40 9.42
C LEU A 275 -6.28 -6.14 8.91
N VAL A 276 -6.39 -5.29 7.89
CA VAL A 276 -7.56 -5.20 7.02
C VAL A 276 -7.08 -5.52 5.61
N PHE A 277 -7.63 -6.57 5.02
CA PHE A 277 -7.33 -6.99 3.67
C PHE A 277 -8.62 -7.21 2.88
N SER A 278 -8.76 -6.54 1.75
CA SER A 278 -9.83 -6.83 0.80
C SER A 278 -9.32 -6.88 -0.64
N SER A 279 -9.78 -7.87 -1.39
CA SER A 279 -9.41 -8.06 -2.80
C SER A 279 -10.62 -7.97 -3.71
N GLY A 280 -10.47 -7.22 -4.81
CA GLY A 280 -11.55 -6.97 -5.76
C GLY A 280 -12.12 -5.55 -5.75
N GLY A 281 -13.19 -5.37 -6.52
CA GLY A 281 -13.93 -4.09 -6.63
C GLY A 281 -13.56 -3.21 -7.82
N LEU A 282 -12.41 -3.44 -8.46
CA LEU A 282 -12.00 -2.77 -9.70
C LEU A 282 -11.60 -3.81 -10.75
N THR A 283 -11.32 -3.33 -11.97
CA THR A 283 -10.87 -4.15 -13.09
C THR A 283 -9.38 -3.95 -13.38
N SER A 284 -8.71 -4.99 -13.88
CA SER A 284 -7.30 -4.94 -14.28
C SER A 284 -7.14 -4.36 -15.68
N ILE A 285 -5.90 -3.97 -16.03
CA ILE A 285 -5.62 -3.31 -17.31
C ILE A 285 -5.69 -4.31 -18.46
N ASP A 286 -5.07 -5.47 -18.30
CA ASP A 286 -5.11 -6.56 -19.29
C ASP A 286 -6.31 -7.49 -19.13
N GLY A 287 -7.13 -7.24 -18.09
CA GLY A 287 -8.29 -8.03 -17.71
C GLY A 287 -7.93 -9.42 -17.14
N SER A 288 -6.66 -9.65 -16.79
CA SER A 288 -6.21 -10.78 -15.98
C SER A 288 -6.45 -10.53 -14.50
N TYR A 289 -6.32 -11.56 -13.66
CA TYR A 289 -6.52 -11.41 -12.22
C TYR A 289 -5.39 -12.11 -11.49
N SER A 290 -4.88 -11.50 -10.42
CA SER A 290 -3.85 -12.11 -9.59
C SER A 290 -4.44 -13.26 -8.79
N THR A 291 -3.71 -14.38 -8.75
CA THR A 291 -4.16 -15.59 -8.04
C THR A 291 -3.85 -15.46 -6.55
N LEU A 292 -4.88 -15.56 -5.72
CA LEU A 292 -4.77 -15.38 -4.27
C LEU A 292 -5.05 -16.68 -3.52
N SER A 293 -4.02 -17.20 -2.86
CA SER A 293 -4.07 -18.42 -2.08
C SER A 293 -4.35 -18.14 -0.61
N ILE A 294 -5.46 -18.70 -0.10
CA ILE A 294 -5.77 -18.65 1.34
C ILE A 294 -4.69 -19.34 2.19
N ILE A 295 -4.00 -20.34 1.64
CA ILE A 295 -2.95 -21.09 2.33
C ILE A 295 -1.73 -20.18 2.55
N ALA A 296 -1.35 -19.44 1.51
CA ALA A 296 -0.28 -18.46 1.52
C ALA A 296 -0.51 -17.40 2.60
N VAL A 297 -1.67 -16.74 2.55
CA VAL A 297 -2.08 -15.73 3.54
C VAL A 297 -2.09 -16.31 4.95
N ARG A 298 -2.63 -17.52 5.15
CA ARG A 298 -2.64 -18.19 6.46
C ARG A 298 -1.23 -18.45 6.99
N GLN A 299 -0.30 -18.90 6.15
CA GLN A 299 1.09 -19.17 6.54
C GLN A 299 1.79 -17.88 6.96
N ALA A 300 1.61 -16.80 6.21
CA ALA A 300 2.16 -15.50 6.57
C ALA A 300 1.55 -14.95 7.88
N LEU A 301 0.24 -15.09 8.08
CA LEU A 301 -0.43 -14.68 9.33
C LEU A 301 0.05 -15.45 10.56
N ASN A 302 0.46 -16.71 10.39
CA ASN A 302 0.97 -17.53 11.49
C ASN A 302 2.25 -16.93 12.12
N ALA A 303 3.01 -16.11 11.38
CA ALA A 303 4.12 -15.33 11.93
C ALA A 303 3.69 -14.41 13.09
N HIS A 304 2.42 -13.99 13.09
CA HIS A 304 1.86 -12.97 13.97
C HIS A 304 0.76 -13.52 14.90
N HIS A 305 0.62 -14.84 15.03
CA HIS A 305 -0.46 -15.45 15.85
C HIS A 305 -0.47 -14.96 17.32
N LYS A 306 0.69 -14.58 17.87
CA LYS A 306 0.83 -14.10 19.25
C LYS A 306 0.55 -12.60 19.42
N THR A 307 0.44 -11.85 18.33
CA THR A 307 0.34 -10.38 18.33
C THR A 307 -0.95 -9.88 17.72
N LEU A 308 -1.50 -10.58 16.72
CA LEU A 308 -2.76 -10.20 16.07
C LEU A 308 -3.92 -10.10 17.06
N THR A 309 -4.61 -8.95 16.99
CA THR A 309 -5.78 -8.60 17.81
C THR A 309 -7.03 -8.38 16.96
N THR A 310 -6.85 -7.82 15.76
CA THR A 310 -7.91 -7.54 14.79
C THR A 310 -7.53 -8.08 13.42
N LEU A 311 -8.45 -8.82 12.81
CA LEU A 311 -8.30 -9.37 11.47
C LEU A 311 -9.59 -9.16 10.69
N ASP A 312 -9.53 -8.39 9.61
CA ASP A 312 -10.57 -8.24 8.61
C ASP A 312 -10.06 -8.75 7.26
N LEU A 313 -10.71 -9.77 6.72
CA LEU A 313 -10.20 -10.58 5.61
C LEU A 313 -11.32 -10.88 4.61
N ASP A 314 -11.43 -10.06 3.56
CA ASP A 314 -12.37 -10.25 2.46
C ASP A 314 -11.64 -10.61 1.15
N MET A 315 -11.56 -11.91 0.87
CA MET A 315 -10.90 -12.46 -0.32
C MET A 315 -11.88 -13.23 -1.22
N GLU A 316 -13.18 -13.09 -0.96
CA GLU A 316 -14.24 -13.91 -1.56
C GLU A 316 -14.28 -13.79 -3.09
N MET A 317 -13.82 -12.66 -3.64
CA MET A 317 -13.80 -12.41 -5.09
C MET A 317 -12.66 -13.13 -5.83
N ARG A 318 -11.50 -13.33 -5.19
CA ARG A 318 -10.25 -13.75 -5.87
C ARG A 318 -9.61 -15.02 -5.32
N MET A 319 -10.32 -15.79 -4.48
CA MET A 319 -9.83 -17.08 -4.01
C MET A 319 -9.87 -18.13 -5.14
N ASP A 320 -8.69 -18.48 -5.65
CA ASP A 320 -8.48 -19.63 -6.55
C ASP A 320 -8.03 -20.88 -5.78
N ASP A 321 -8.45 -22.06 -6.25
CA ASP A 321 -7.86 -23.34 -5.83
C ASP A 321 -6.59 -23.61 -6.65
N ILE A 322 -5.52 -23.99 -5.97
CA ILE A 322 -4.26 -24.50 -6.51
C ILE A 322 -4.49 -25.69 -7.48
N GLN A 323 -5.67 -26.32 -7.49
CA GLN A 323 -6.03 -27.37 -8.46
C GLN A 323 -6.48 -26.88 -9.85
N ALA A 324 -6.84 -25.61 -10.06
CA ALA A 324 -7.09 -25.10 -11.43
C ALA A 324 -5.80 -24.98 -12.26
N GLY A 325 -4.64 -24.91 -11.57
CA GLY A 325 -3.29 -25.04 -12.12
C GLY A 325 -2.79 -26.48 -12.22
N GLY A 326 -3.69 -27.47 -12.21
CA GLY A 326 -3.42 -28.82 -12.71
C GLY A 326 -3.35 -28.89 -14.25
N ARG A 327 -3.38 -27.75 -14.96
CA ARG A 327 -2.64 -27.68 -16.21
C ARG A 327 -1.19 -27.61 -15.81
N ASP A 328 -0.42 -28.60 -16.23
CA ASP A 328 1.03 -28.51 -16.38
C ASP A 328 1.43 -27.08 -16.76
N TYR A 329 1.68 -26.21 -15.77
CA TYR A 329 2.78 -25.29 -15.90
C TYR A 329 3.92 -26.26 -15.97
N ASP A 330 4.38 -26.53 -17.21
CA ASP A 330 5.60 -27.26 -17.48
C ASP A 330 6.54 -26.89 -16.35
N HIS A 331 6.75 -27.86 -15.47
CA HIS A 331 7.65 -27.73 -14.36
C HIS A 331 8.98 -27.64 -15.09
N ASP A 332 9.37 -26.42 -15.47
CA ASP A 332 10.64 -26.20 -16.11
C ASP A 332 11.61 -26.78 -15.09
N GLU A 333 12.26 -27.88 -15.43
CA GLU A 333 13.21 -28.57 -14.54
C GLU A 333 14.39 -27.62 -14.20
N ASN A 334 14.40 -26.41 -14.78
CA ASN A 334 15.19 -25.25 -14.44
C ASN A 334 14.61 -24.34 -13.34
N TYR A 335 13.48 -24.66 -12.71
CA TYR A 335 13.04 -24.00 -11.47
C TYR A 335 14.02 -24.43 -10.38
N HIS A 336 15.13 -23.70 -10.31
CA HIS A 336 16.20 -23.92 -9.36
C HIS A 336 15.60 -24.11 -7.98
N ASP A 337 15.94 -25.22 -7.31
CA ASP A 337 15.70 -25.43 -5.88
C ASP A 337 15.99 -24.09 -5.18
N GLY A 338 14.91 -23.48 -4.66
CA GLY A 338 14.87 -22.17 -4.03
C GLY A 338 15.66 -22.16 -2.71
N ARG A 339 16.93 -22.54 -2.78
CA ARG A 339 17.89 -22.46 -1.70
C ARG A 339 19.10 -21.65 -2.13
N GLU A 340 19.40 -21.60 -3.44
CA GLU A 340 20.54 -20.85 -3.97
C GLU A 340 20.18 -19.46 -4.53
N VAL A 341 18.92 -19.21 -4.93
CA VAL A 341 18.49 -17.90 -5.48
C VAL A 341 18.36 -16.83 -4.38
N TYR A 342 18.13 -17.24 -3.13
CA TYR A 342 17.82 -16.33 -2.02
C TYR A 342 19.03 -15.71 -1.30
N ASP A 343 20.26 -16.06 -1.75
CA ASP A 343 21.50 -15.46 -1.24
C ASP A 343 22.12 -14.41 -2.18
N LYS A 344 21.55 -14.18 -3.38
CA LYS A 344 22.03 -13.17 -4.33
C LYS A 344 20.88 -12.49 -5.08
N PRO A 345 20.62 -11.19 -4.85
CA PRO A 345 19.80 -10.37 -5.74
C PRO A 345 20.39 -10.34 -7.16
N LEU A 346 19.54 -10.23 -8.17
CA LEU A 346 19.88 -10.18 -9.58
C LEU A 346 20.80 -8.96 -9.87
N SER A 347 21.99 -9.25 -10.41
CA SER A 347 23.02 -8.35 -11.00
C SER A 347 23.23 -6.94 -10.43
N TRP A 348 24.35 -6.75 -9.75
CA TRP A 348 24.65 -5.54 -8.99
C TRP A 348 25.46 -4.48 -9.75
N ASP A 349 24.83 -3.33 -10.01
CA ASP A 349 25.48 -2.06 -10.39
C ASP A 349 25.84 -1.20 -9.15
N GLU A 350 26.31 0.04 -9.34
CA GLU A 350 26.68 0.94 -8.22
C GLU A 350 25.48 1.39 -7.35
N ASN A 351 24.25 1.46 -7.89
CA ASN A 351 23.04 1.67 -7.09
C ASN A 351 22.77 0.46 -6.19
N ASP A 352 23.19 -0.72 -6.64
CA ASP A 352 23.07 -1.97 -5.91
C ASP A 352 24.01 -2.08 -4.69
N LEU A 353 25.07 -1.26 -4.60
CA LEU A 353 25.88 -1.19 -3.37
C LEU A 353 25.13 -0.53 -2.21
N VAL A 354 24.33 0.51 -2.51
CA VAL A 354 23.48 1.17 -1.53
C VAL A 354 22.32 0.25 -1.14
N PHE A 355 21.69 -0.38 -2.14
CA PHE A 355 20.65 -1.38 -1.91
C PHE A 355 21.15 -2.56 -1.07
N ARG A 356 22.35 -3.08 -1.36
CA ARG A 356 23.03 -4.09 -0.53
C ARG A 356 23.14 -3.63 0.92
N GLU A 357 23.59 -2.40 1.15
CA GLU A 357 23.78 -1.92 2.51
C GLU A 357 22.45 -1.88 3.27
N PHE A 358 21.41 -1.36 2.63
CA PHE A 358 20.04 -1.35 3.16
C PHE A 358 19.55 -2.75 3.50
N TRP A 359 19.67 -3.68 2.56
CA TRP A 359 19.32 -5.08 2.79
C TRP A 359 20.11 -5.73 3.93
N LEU A 360 21.42 -5.42 4.06
CA LEU A 360 22.24 -5.91 5.17
C LEU A 360 21.79 -5.33 6.52
N GLN A 361 21.38 -4.06 6.55
CA GLN A 361 20.79 -3.45 7.74
C GLN A 361 19.45 -4.08 8.11
N ASP A 362 18.63 -4.43 7.12
CA ASP A 362 17.35 -5.13 7.35
C ASP A 362 17.58 -6.54 7.85
N LYS A 363 18.53 -7.29 7.27
CA LYS A 363 18.91 -8.61 7.79
C LYS A 363 19.41 -8.55 9.24
N ARG A 364 20.13 -7.49 9.62
CA ARG A 364 20.57 -7.31 11.01
C ARG A 364 19.43 -6.93 11.97
N ALA A 365 18.44 -6.18 11.49
CA ALA A 365 17.27 -5.79 12.27
C ALA A 365 16.19 -6.89 12.33
N SER A 366 16.22 -7.82 11.38
CA SER A 366 15.24 -8.88 11.25
C SER A 366 15.15 -9.75 12.50
N LYS A 367 13.92 -10.00 12.95
CA LYS A 367 13.60 -10.99 13.99
C LYS A 367 13.16 -12.34 13.39
N ALA A 368 13.31 -12.54 12.09
CA ALA A 368 12.95 -13.80 11.45
C ALA A 368 13.98 -14.89 11.80
N ASN A 369 13.50 -16.12 11.98
CA ASN A 369 14.38 -17.29 11.99
C ASN A 369 14.54 -17.80 10.55
N HIS A 370 15.60 -18.57 10.28
CA HIS A 370 15.83 -19.11 8.94
C HIS A 370 14.72 -20.07 8.46
N SER A 371 13.96 -20.71 9.37
CA SER A 371 12.89 -21.65 8.98
C SER A 371 11.61 -20.95 8.51
N MET A 372 11.29 -19.74 9.01
CA MET A 372 10.16 -18.94 8.51
C MET A 372 10.29 -18.60 7.02
N ILE A 373 11.51 -18.30 6.56
CA ILE A 373 11.75 -17.97 5.15
C ILE A 373 11.53 -19.20 4.26
N ALA A 374 11.95 -20.38 4.74
CA ALA A 374 11.79 -21.63 4.00
C ALA A 374 10.37 -22.20 4.07
N GLU A 375 9.69 -22.16 5.22
CA GLU A 375 8.38 -22.79 5.40
C GLU A 375 7.23 -22.06 4.67
N THR A 376 7.32 -20.73 4.54
CA THR A 376 6.29 -19.94 3.86
C THR A 376 6.33 -20.16 2.34
N LEU A 377 7.52 -20.32 1.75
CA LEU A 377 7.68 -20.48 0.29
C LEU A 377 7.72 -21.94 -0.21
N VAL A 378 8.11 -22.90 0.64
CA VAL A 378 8.43 -24.29 0.19
C VAL A 378 7.23 -25.25 0.25
N THR A 379 6.04 -24.84 0.70
CA THR A 379 4.93 -25.80 0.85
C THR A 379 3.57 -25.36 0.30
N HIS A 380 3.49 -25.10 -1.01
CA HIS A 380 2.24 -25.30 -1.76
C HIS A 380 1.86 -26.79 -1.91
N GLN A 381 2.71 -27.72 -1.49
CA GLN A 381 2.49 -29.18 -1.59
C GLN A 381 1.94 -29.83 -0.30
N GLY A 382 1.47 -29.04 0.68
CA GLY A 382 0.96 -29.54 1.96
C GLY A 382 -0.52 -29.95 1.94
N THR A 383 -0.78 -31.25 1.80
CA THR A 383 -2.02 -32.00 2.10
C THR A 383 -3.36 -31.26 2.02
N ALA A 384 -4.16 -31.62 1.00
CA ALA A 384 -5.49 -31.14 0.64
C ALA A 384 -6.63 -31.25 1.70
N THR A 385 -6.32 -31.45 2.99
CA THR A 385 -7.29 -31.81 4.04
C THR A 385 -7.67 -30.67 5.00
N LEU A 386 -6.93 -29.55 5.02
CA LEU A 386 -7.26 -28.36 5.84
C LEU A 386 -7.30 -27.10 4.98
N ARG A 387 -8.36 -26.96 4.18
CA ARG A 387 -8.48 -25.93 3.13
C ARG A 387 -8.82 -24.51 3.63
N GLY A 388 -9.19 -24.33 4.91
CA GLY A 388 -9.59 -23.01 5.45
C GLY A 388 -8.63 -22.49 6.53
N CYS A 389 -8.88 -21.27 6.99
CA CYS A 389 -8.14 -20.69 8.11
C CYS A 389 -8.57 -21.31 9.45
N SER A 390 -7.58 -21.56 10.31
CA SER A 390 -7.80 -21.83 11.74
C SER A 390 -7.07 -20.77 12.53
N PHE A 391 -7.77 -20.17 13.48
CA PHE A 391 -7.27 -19.13 14.37
C PHE A 391 -7.28 -19.59 15.84
N ALA A 392 -7.49 -20.87 16.11
CA ALA A 392 -7.56 -21.42 17.47
C ALA A 392 -6.32 -21.07 18.30
N ASP A 393 -5.14 -21.04 17.67
CA ASP A 393 -3.85 -20.76 18.29
C ASP A 393 -3.49 -19.26 18.32
N TYR A 394 -4.48 -18.36 18.15
CA TYR A 394 -4.27 -16.90 18.15
C TYR A 394 -4.75 -16.31 19.49
N PRO A 395 -3.94 -16.37 20.57
CA PRO A 395 -4.39 -16.09 21.94
C PRO A 395 -4.82 -14.64 22.20
N LYS A 396 -4.52 -13.72 21.28
CA LYS A 396 -4.86 -12.29 21.40
C LYS A 396 -5.91 -11.82 20.40
N LEU A 397 -6.35 -12.67 19.46
CA LEU A 397 -7.31 -12.27 18.44
C LEU A 397 -8.68 -12.08 19.09
N GLN A 398 -9.17 -10.83 19.07
CA GLN A 398 -10.42 -10.40 19.68
C GLN A 398 -11.47 -10.06 18.63
N HIS A 399 -11.05 -9.54 17.47
CA HIS A 399 -11.94 -9.10 16.41
C HIS A 399 -11.61 -9.86 15.12
N LEU A 400 -12.55 -10.67 14.64
CA LEU A 400 -12.42 -11.42 13.40
C LEU A 400 -13.58 -11.09 12.46
N ARG A 401 -13.25 -10.63 11.26
CA ARG A 401 -14.17 -10.45 10.14
C ARG A 401 -13.58 -11.23 8.96
N ILE A 402 -14.31 -12.20 8.43
CA ILE A 402 -13.75 -13.11 7.43
C ILE A 402 -14.83 -13.68 6.51
N GLY A 403 -14.49 -13.86 5.25
CA GLY A 403 -15.32 -14.59 4.28
C GLY A 403 -15.65 -16.02 4.72
N ILE A 404 -16.90 -16.44 4.56
CA ILE A 404 -17.34 -17.80 4.90
C ILE A 404 -16.53 -18.88 4.15
N LYS A 405 -16.16 -18.61 2.88
CA LYS A 405 -15.36 -19.53 2.07
C LYS A 405 -13.93 -19.60 2.61
N SER A 406 -13.32 -18.47 2.96
CA SER A 406 -11.97 -18.40 3.54
C SER A 406 -11.89 -19.11 4.91
N LEU A 407 -12.91 -18.93 5.74
CA LEU A 407 -12.97 -19.50 7.08
C LEU A 407 -13.10 -21.03 7.06
N LEU A 408 -13.99 -21.55 6.22
CA LEU A 408 -14.26 -22.98 6.16
C LEU A 408 -13.35 -23.72 5.17
N GLY A 409 -12.74 -23.01 4.22
CA GLY A 409 -11.96 -23.61 3.13
C GLY A 409 -12.85 -24.23 2.07
N VAL A 410 -13.99 -23.60 1.81
CA VAL A 410 -14.94 -24.07 0.80
C VAL A 410 -14.42 -23.67 -0.56
N VAL A 411 -14.42 -24.64 -1.48
CA VAL A 411 -13.98 -24.46 -2.87
C VAL A 411 -15.20 -24.43 -3.79
N MET A 412 -15.11 -23.63 -4.85
CA MET A 412 -16.07 -23.61 -5.94
C MET A 412 -15.63 -24.62 -7.01
N PHE A 413 -16.16 -25.85 -6.97
CA PHE A 413 -16.25 -26.69 -8.17
C PHE A 413 -17.47 -27.60 -8.10
N ASP A 414 -18.21 -27.64 -9.20
CA ASP A 414 -18.81 -28.84 -9.76
C ASP A 414 -17.76 -29.54 -10.65
N TRP A 415 -17.73 -30.87 -10.63
CA TRP A 415 -16.74 -31.69 -11.36
C TRP A 415 -16.98 -31.71 -12.89
N GLU A 416 -17.94 -30.95 -13.41
CA GLU A 416 -18.47 -31.10 -14.78
C GLU A 416 -17.99 -30.06 -15.81
N GLY A 417 -17.07 -29.16 -15.46
CA GLY A 417 -16.37 -28.34 -16.45
C GLY A 417 -17.23 -27.23 -17.10
N GLU A 418 -18.30 -26.80 -16.42
CA GLU A 418 -19.01 -25.57 -16.77
C GLU A 418 -18.29 -24.34 -16.17
N PRO A 419 -18.29 -23.19 -16.86
CA PRO A 419 -17.55 -22.01 -16.43
C PRO A 419 -18.10 -21.39 -15.14
N TYR A 420 -17.16 -20.89 -14.34
CA TYR A 420 -17.28 -20.01 -13.17
C TYR A 420 -18.59 -19.22 -13.10
N ASN A 421 -19.59 -19.74 -12.38
CA ASN A 421 -20.72 -18.91 -11.93
C ASN A 421 -21.46 -19.44 -10.69
N SER A 422 -20.93 -20.49 -10.03
CA SER A 422 -21.59 -20.97 -8.81
C SER A 422 -21.25 -20.03 -7.66
N LYS A 423 -22.16 -19.10 -7.37
CA LYS A 423 -22.29 -18.38 -6.08
C LYS A 423 -22.47 -19.34 -4.88
N GLU A 424 -22.20 -20.63 -5.04
CA GLU A 424 -22.70 -21.70 -4.20
C GLU A 424 -21.55 -22.48 -3.57
N VAL A 425 -21.55 -22.50 -2.25
CA VAL A 425 -20.77 -23.42 -1.42
C VAL A 425 -21.33 -24.82 -1.62
N THR A 426 -20.78 -25.62 -2.54
CA THR A 426 -21.46 -26.84 -2.97
C THR A 426 -21.43 -27.97 -1.92
N LYS A 427 -20.30 -28.24 -1.24
CA LYS A 427 -20.21 -29.16 -0.07
C LYS A 427 -18.97 -28.91 0.79
N LEU A 428 -19.06 -29.16 2.10
CA LEU A 428 -17.87 -29.27 2.95
C LEU A 428 -17.24 -30.67 2.80
N PRO A 429 -15.90 -30.80 2.89
CA PRO A 429 -15.27 -32.12 2.89
C PRO A 429 -15.77 -32.96 4.07
N PRO A 430 -16.11 -34.26 3.88
CA PRO A 430 -16.59 -35.13 4.95
C PRO A 430 -15.57 -35.24 6.09
N GLY A 431 -15.98 -34.95 7.32
CA GLY A 431 -15.08 -34.93 8.48
C GLY A 431 -14.20 -33.68 8.57
N GLY A 432 -14.57 -32.60 7.86
CA GLY A 432 -13.92 -31.31 7.97
C GLY A 432 -13.86 -30.79 9.42
N PRO A 433 -12.82 -30.01 9.79
CA PRO A 433 -12.70 -29.49 11.15
C PRO A 433 -13.84 -28.54 11.49
N ARG A 434 -14.43 -28.74 12.67
CA ARG A 434 -15.57 -27.97 13.20
C ARG A 434 -15.22 -26.48 13.32
N LEU A 435 -16.13 -25.62 12.92
CA LEU A 435 -15.97 -24.17 12.95
C LEU A 435 -15.67 -23.67 14.37
N VAL A 436 -16.38 -24.18 15.37
CA VAL A 436 -16.18 -23.80 16.78
C VAL A 436 -14.79 -24.15 17.31
N ASP A 437 -14.13 -25.17 16.74
CA ASP A 437 -12.78 -25.58 17.10
C ASP A 437 -11.69 -24.74 16.41
N ARG A 438 -12.04 -23.94 15.39
CA ARG A 438 -11.12 -23.09 14.63
C ARG A 438 -11.03 -21.66 15.15
N LEU A 439 -11.95 -21.25 16.03
CA LEU A 439 -11.99 -19.90 16.56
C LEU A 439 -11.20 -19.82 17.89
N PRO A 440 -10.49 -18.72 18.14
CA PRO A 440 -9.74 -18.57 19.39
C PRO A 440 -10.68 -18.30 20.56
N PRO A 441 -10.38 -18.81 21.77
CA PRO A 441 -11.18 -18.54 22.96
C PRO A 441 -11.13 -17.07 23.40
N SER A 442 -10.18 -16.28 22.89
CA SER A 442 -10.06 -14.83 23.13
C SER A 442 -11.03 -13.97 22.31
N LEU A 443 -11.78 -14.57 21.38
CA LEU A 443 -12.59 -13.84 20.42
C LEU A 443 -13.77 -13.13 21.10
N VAL A 444 -13.92 -11.83 20.82
CA VAL A 444 -14.98 -10.95 21.35
C VAL A 444 -16.05 -10.68 20.29
N THR A 445 -15.63 -10.47 19.04
CA THR A 445 -16.54 -10.22 17.91
C THR A 445 -16.19 -11.07 16.71
N LEU A 446 -17.20 -11.69 16.10
CA LEU A 446 -17.11 -12.41 14.83
C LEU A 446 -18.05 -11.77 13.79
N ALA A 447 -17.55 -11.42 12.62
CA ALA A 447 -18.38 -11.10 11.47
C ALA A 447 -18.06 -12.05 10.31
N ILE A 448 -19.10 -12.54 9.63
CA ILE A 448 -18.95 -13.49 8.53
C ILE A 448 -19.47 -12.83 7.25
N TYR A 449 -18.59 -12.64 6.26
CA TYR A 449 -18.99 -12.16 4.94
C TYR A 449 -19.55 -13.30 4.09
N GLY A 450 -20.53 -12.99 3.25
CA GLY A 450 -21.05 -13.90 2.22
C GLY A 450 -21.93 -15.04 2.72
N TYR A 451 -22.11 -15.24 4.04
CA TYR A 451 -23.00 -16.28 4.55
C TYR A 451 -24.48 -15.93 4.34
N GLU A 452 -25.23 -16.89 3.82
CA GLU A 452 -26.67 -16.80 3.63
C GLU A 452 -27.31 -18.15 3.96
N ARG A 453 -28.24 -18.15 4.93
CA ARG A 453 -28.88 -19.38 5.41
C ARG A 453 -29.69 -20.06 4.32
N GLY A 454 -29.59 -21.38 4.24
CA GLY A 454 -30.30 -22.21 3.27
C GLY A 454 -29.54 -22.46 1.97
N HIS A 455 -28.40 -21.78 1.74
CA HIS A 455 -27.57 -22.00 0.55
C HIS A 455 -26.73 -23.28 0.64
N CYS A 456 -26.18 -23.59 1.81
CA CYS A 456 -25.44 -24.84 2.02
C CYS A 456 -25.76 -25.43 3.39
N GLN A 457 -26.37 -26.60 3.39
CA GLN A 457 -26.76 -27.29 4.61
C GLN A 457 -25.56 -27.59 5.51
N ASP A 458 -24.43 -28.02 4.96
CA ASP A 458 -23.24 -28.32 5.75
C ASP A 458 -22.71 -27.07 6.48
N VAL A 459 -22.75 -25.91 5.82
CA VAL A 459 -22.36 -24.62 6.42
C VAL A 459 -23.38 -24.19 7.48
N ASP A 460 -24.67 -24.33 7.20
CA ASP A 460 -25.74 -24.04 8.16
C ASP A 460 -25.59 -24.87 9.44
N GLU A 461 -25.26 -26.15 9.31
CA GLU A 461 -25.02 -27.05 10.44
C GLU A 461 -23.81 -26.59 11.29
N GLN A 462 -22.73 -26.12 10.65
CA GLN A 462 -21.56 -25.55 11.34
C GLN A 462 -21.91 -24.24 12.08
N ILE A 463 -22.73 -23.38 11.47
CA ILE A 463 -23.18 -22.12 12.09
C ILE A 463 -24.13 -22.39 13.25
N ASP A 464 -25.05 -23.34 13.12
CA ASP A 464 -25.97 -23.73 14.18
C ASP A 464 -25.22 -24.37 15.37
N GLU A 465 -24.18 -25.16 15.09
CA GLU A 465 -23.26 -25.68 16.11
C GLU A 465 -22.51 -24.55 16.83
N LEU A 466 -21.92 -23.61 16.10
CA LEU A 466 -21.24 -22.44 16.66
C LEU A 466 -22.17 -21.66 17.60
N LEU A 467 -23.40 -21.36 17.18
CA LEU A 467 -24.37 -20.62 18.00
C LEU A 467 -24.78 -21.38 19.26
N ARG A 468 -24.86 -22.72 19.18
CA ARG A 468 -25.18 -23.59 20.31
C ARG A 468 -24.04 -23.67 21.32
N GLU A 469 -22.80 -23.74 20.85
CA GLU A 469 -21.61 -23.95 21.69
C GLU A 469 -20.86 -22.66 22.07
N ARG A 470 -21.20 -21.50 21.50
CA ARG A 470 -20.45 -20.25 21.74
C ARG A 470 -20.25 -19.93 23.22
N GLN A 471 -21.27 -20.13 24.06
CA GLN A 471 -21.17 -19.80 25.49
C GLN A 471 -20.21 -20.70 26.27
N THR A 472 -19.99 -21.94 25.81
CA THR A 472 -19.11 -22.90 26.48
C THR A 472 -17.71 -22.91 25.90
N ARG A 473 -17.59 -22.76 24.57
CA ARG A 473 -16.32 -22.85 23.83
C ARG A 473 -15.65 -21.50 23.59
N LEU A 474 -16.43 -20.43 23.48
CA LEU A 474 -15.99 -19.07 23.16
C LEU A 474 -16.56 -18.10 24.21
N PRO A 475 -16.12 -18.20 25.48
CA PRO A 475 -16.78 -17.54 26.61
C PRO A 475 -16.75 -16.01 26.55
N LEU A 476 -15.86 -15.43 25.73
CA LEU A 476 -15.74 -13.98 25.53
C LEU A 476 -16.51 -13.48 24.30
N LEU A 477 -17.10 -14.37 23.49
CA LEU A 477 -17.76 -13.98 22.25
C LEU A 477 -19.11 -13.30 22.55
N GLU A 478 -19.13 -11.98 22.43
CA GLU A 478 -20.29 -11.15 22.71
C GLU A 478 -21.18 -10.99 21.47
N LYS A 479 -20.56 -10.81 20.29
CA LYS A 479 -21.25 -10.42 19.06
C LYS A 479 -20.90 -11.33 17.90
N VAL A 480 -21.93 -11.79 17.19
CA VAL A 480 -21.80 -12.51 15.92
C VAL A 480 -22.65 -11.80 14.87
N GLU A 481 -22.02 -11.31 13.81
CA GLU A 481 -22.67 -10.61 12.69
C GLU A 481 -22.61 -11.46 11.41
N GLY A 482 -23.47 -11.15 10.44
CA GLY A 482 -23.50 -11.87 9.17
C GLY A 482 -24.38 -13.12 9.15
N ILE A 483 -25.05 -13.48 10.26
CA ILE A 483 -25.93 -14.66 10.34
C ILE A 483 -27.38 -14.33 9.95
N GLU A 484 -27.99 -13.35 10.62
CA GLU A 484 -29.39 -12.97 10.36
C GLU A 484 -29.53 -12.05 9.16
N THR A 485 -28.56 -11.15 9.00
CA THR A 485 -28.45 -10.24 7.86
C THR A 485 -27.12 -10.49 7.19
N LYS A 486 -27.15 -10.90 5.92
CA LYS A 486 -25.95 -11.14 5.11
C LYS A 486 -25.10 -9.87 5.07
N ILE A 487 -23.85 -9.97 5.49
CA ILE A 487 -22.85 -8.94 5.19
C ILE A 487 -22.28 -9.30 3.83
N LYS A 488 -22.51 -8.42 2.84
CA LYS A 488 -22.00 -8.62 1.49
C LYS A 488 -20.48 -8.56 1.49
N SER A 489 -19.82 -9.53 0.85
CA SER A 489 -18.41 -9.42 0.49
C SER A 489 -18.23 -8.52 -0.74
N LEU A 490 -17.00 -8.17 -1.09
CA LEU A 490 -16.70 -7.53 -2.38
C LEU A 490 -17.17 -8.39 -3.56
N GLY A 491 -17.06 -9.72 -3.46
CA GLY A 491 -17.59 -10.63 -4.48
C GLY A 491 -19.12 -10.60 -4.60
N ASP A 492 -19.86 -10.34 -3.51
CA ASP A 492 -21.31 -10.14 -3.55
C ASP A 492 -21.71 -8.77 -4.13
N LEU A 493 -20.85 -7.77 -4.00
CA LEU A 493 -21.11 -6.39 -4.42
C LEU A 493 -20.81 -6.15 -5.90
N PHE A 494 -19.70 -6.72 -6.38
CA PHE A 494 -19.11 -6.38 -7.68
C PHE A 494 -18.98 -7.60 -8.62
N GLY A 495 -19.40 -8.78 -8.16
CA GLY A 495 -19.38 -10.01 -8.96
C GLY A 495 -17.97 -10.52 -9.30
N HIS A 496 -17.90 -11.60 -10.09
CA HIS A 496 -16.72 -11.88 -10.90
C HIS A 496 -16.93 -11.07 -12.18
N ILE A 497 -16.16 -10.01 -12.39
CA ILE A 497 -16.34 -9.11 -13.53
C ILE A 497 -16.09 -9.92 -14.81
N ASP A 498 -17.18 -10.36 -15.46
CA ASP A 498 -17.16 -10.90 -16.80
C ASP A 498 -17.00 -9.73 -17.77
N TYR A 499 -16.13 -9.91 -18.77
CA TYR A 499 -15.92 -8.93 -19.82
C TYR A 499 -17.23 -8.66 -20.57
N GLY A 500 -17.97 -7.61 -20.19
CA GLY A 500 -19.13 -7.15 -20.95
C GLY A 500 -20.27 -6.52 -20.17
N ASP A 501 -20.34 -6.64 -18.84
CA ASP A 501 -21.43 -6.06 -18.06
C ASP A 501 -21.05 -4.74 -17.36
N GLU A 502 -22.09 -3.96 -17.07
CA GLU A 502 -22.17 -2.49 -16.99
C GLU A 502 -21.20 -1.82 -15.98
N ASP A 503 -20.69 -0.64 -16.37
CA ASP A 503 -19.81 0.25 -15.58
C ASP A 503 -20.31 0.62 -14.18
N ASP A 504 -21.59 0.35 -13.90
CA ASP A 504 -22.30 0.71 -12.68
C ASP A 504 -22.06 -0.28 -11.51
N GLU A 505 -21.37 -1.40 -11.75
CA GLU A 505 -21.07 -2.44 -10.74
C GLU A 505 -19.61 -2.44 -10.23
N LEU A 506 -18.90 -1.31 -10.31
CA LEU A 506 -17.55 -1.19 -9.77
C LEU A 506 -17.51 -0.35 -8.50
N TRP A 507 -16.51 -0.63 -7.65
CA TRP A 507 -16.24 0.18 -6.49
C TRP A 507 -15.81 1.58 -6.92
N THR A 508 -16.35 2.58 -6.24
CA THR A 508 -15.99 3.99 -6.44
C THR A 508 -15.36 4.51 -5.17
N GLU A 509 -14.25 5.22 -5.35
CA GLU A 509 -13.53 5.85 -4.25
C GLU A 509 -14.35 7.01 -3.68
N GLU A 510 -14.32 7.17 -2.36
CA GLU A 510 -14.86 8.36 -1.72
C GLU A 510 -14.06 9.60 -2.14
N GLU A 511 -14.74 10.65 -2.60
CA GLU A 511 -14.10 11.88 -3.05
C GLU A 511 -13.23 12.48 -1.93
N ARG A 512 -11.93 12.59 -2.21
CA ARG A 512 -10.96 13.16 -1.27
C ARG A 512 -10.90 14.67 -1.41
N ASP A 513 -10.96 15.37 -0.28
CA ASP A 513 -10.76 16.82 -0.25
C ASP A 513 -9.27 17.15 -0.40
N TRP A 514 -8.86 17.47 -1.63
CA TRP A 514 -7.50 17.93 -1.94
C TRP A 514 -7.34 19.45 -1.91
N THR A 515 -8.33 20.21 -1.44
CA THR A 515 -8.32 21.69 -1.53
C THR A 515 -7.39 22.39 -0.54
N TRP A 516 -6.55 21.63 0.17
CA TRP A 516 -5.69 22.13 1.24
C TRP A 516 -4.42 22.84 0.72
N ILE A 517 -4.47 24.17 0.75
CA ILE A 517 -3.36 25.14 0.93
C ILE A 517 -2.26 25.14 -0.13
#